data_AF-A0A9R1LPX5-F1
#
_entry.id   AF-A0A9R1LPX5-F1
#
_cell.length_a   1.000
_cell.length_b   1.000
_cell.length_c   1.000
_cell.angle_alpha   90.00
_cell.angle_beta   90.00
_cell.angle_gamma   90.00
#
_symmetry.space_group_name_H-M   'P 1'
#
loop_
_entity.id
_entity.type
_entity.pdbx_description
1 polymer ?
#
loop_
_entity_poly.entity_id
_entity_poly.type
_entity_poly.pdbx_seq_one_letter_code
_entity_poly.pdbx_strand_id
1 'polypeptide(L)'
;MGDVPSRWRGLCMEGPSFKKSSCNKKLIGARYYGDQLGLAAPNASLARVALSTGSPRDDVGHGTHCASTATGAIVEGADYYGLAWGAAKGGAPAACVASYKVCTEDENGCSGSALLKAIDDAVSDGVDVISISIGKTATDTTPDLLTDPVALGAFHAHQRGVLVVCSAGNDGPDPSTVVNSAPWILTVAASTIDRAFHSSIVLGNRKVFKGAAINFSNRSLDRERYPMVFGAQAATRSTTASKASNCYPGSLRKRKVAGKILVCIGTDSRITRRIKKLVAEDSGARGLVLIDDKAMEAPIDTASFPFSQVGAVAGAHILQYINSTKNPTAVILRTKDVRLFKPAPVVASFSARGPAASILKPDLMVPGVSILAAMPPMNMEDVPAGKKPSSFSIKSGTSMACPHVAGAGAFLKSAHPGWSPSIIRSALMTTATVRNNLGQPVASSSGAVTTGHDMGAGEILPLRALSPGLVFDTTTRDYLNFLCYQGYEDKVIRKVTGDAQFTCPRGAPSPDLIAKSVNYPSISVPRLAAGKPFAVSRTATNVGQSNATYAVTVEAPPGLLVKVSPKRLLFSRRWATASYEVSFAQAGARKGYAYGAVTWSDGVHSVRTPFAVNVV
;
A
#
# COMPACT_ATOMS: atom_id res chain seq x y z
N MET A 1 24.50 -12.76 11.56
CA MET A 1 24.19 -12.76 10.12
C MET A 1 25.14 -13.70 9.41
N GLY A 2 24.66 -14.49 8.46
CA GLY A 2 25.51 -15.35 7.63
C GLY A 2 26.33 -14.53 6.61
N ASP A 3 27.18 -15.22 5.85
CA ASP A 3 27.94 -14.61 4.76
C ASP A 3 27.06 -14.24 3.57
N VAL A 4 27.56 -13.32 2.73
CA VAL A 4 26.89 -12.93 1.50
C VAL A 4 26.79 -14.15 0.58
N PRO A 5 25.61 -14.47 0.03
CA PRO A 5 25.45 -15.63 -0.84
C PRO A 5 26.40 -15.59 -2.03
N SER A 6 27.08 -16.70 -2.34
CA SER A 6 28.05 -16.79 -3.45
C SER A 6 27.47 -16.50 -4.83
N ARG A 7 26.14 -16.64 -4.99
CA ARG A 7 25.42 -16.30 -6.21
C ARG A 7 25.23 -14.79 -6.43
N TRP A 8 25.43 -13.98 -5.39
CA TRP A 8 25.23 -12.52 -5.46
C TRP A 8 26.26 -11.88 -6.38
N ARG A 9 25.79 -11.09 -7.35
CA ARG A 9 26.64 -10.41 -8.34
C ARG A 9 26.61 -8.89 -8.25
N GLY A 10 25.76 -8.36 -7.38
CA GLY A 10 25.63 -6.92 -7.19
C GLY A 10 26.84 -6.29 -6.52
N LEU A 11 26.94 -4.98 -6.72
CA LEU A 11 28.06 -4.18 -6.25
C LEU A 11 27.62 -3.10 -5.27
N CYS A 12 28.59 -2.53 -4.58
CA CYS A 12 28.42 -1.37 -3.72
C CYS A 12 28.98 -0.13 -4.44
N MET A 13 28.11 0.66 -5.07
CA MET A 13 28.51 1.90 -5.75
C MET A 13 29.02 2.91 -4.74
N GLU A 14 30.10 3.61 -5.09
CA GLU A 14 30.60 4.72 -4.30
C GLU A 14 29.95 6.02 -4.78
N GLY A 15 29.76 6.94 -3.86
CA GLY A 15 29.23 8.28 -4.13
C GLY A 15 29.42 9.18 -2.91
N PRO A 16 28.95 10.43 -2.98
CA PRO A 16 28.97 11.34 -1.83
C PRO A 16 28.42 10.67 -0.57
N SER A 17 29.22 10.69 0.50
CA SER A 17 28.91 10.10 1.80
C SER A 17 28.57 8.59 1.78
N PHE A 18 28.96 7.83 0.75
CA PHE A 18 28.70 6.40 0.64
C PHE A 18 29.92 5.70 0.01
N LYS A 19 30.61 4.84 0.77
CA LYS A 19 31.83 4.14 0.34
C LYS A 19 31.52 2.67 0.02
N LYS A 20 32.41 1.96 -0.67
CA LYS A 20 32.29 0.50 -0.83
C LYS A 20 32.11 -0.23 0.51
N SER A 21 32.79 0.24 1.54
CA SER A 21 32.71 -0.30 2.91
C SER A 21 31.39 0.05 3.64
N SER A 22 30.48 0.82 3.03
CA SER A 22 29.14 1.07 3.56
C SER A 22 28.21 -0.13 3.38
N CYS A 23 28.47 -0.98 2.39
CA CYS A 23 27.84 -2.30 2.30
C CYS A 23 28.46 -3.27 3.31
N ASN A 24 27.65 -4.20 3.78
CA ASN A 24 28.02 -5.21 4.78
C ASN A 24 27.20 -6.50 4.56
N LYS A 25 27.23 -7.42 5.52
CA LYS A 25 26.48 -8.69 5.42
C LYS A 25 24.94 -8.53 5.42
N LYS A 26 24.43 -7.33 5.75
CA LYS A 26 23.00 -6.98 5.66
C LYS A 26 22.69 -6.29 4.34
N LEU A 27 23.29 -5.13 4.13
CA LEU A 27 23.19 -4.34 2.91
C LEU A 27 24.29 -4.81 1.97
N ILE A 28 23.98 -5.81 1.16
CA ILE A 28 24.98 -6.52 0.34
C ILE A 28 25.27 -5.85 -1.00
N GLY A 29 24.41 -4.92 -1.41
CA GLY A 29 24.65 -4.06 -2.57
C GLY A 29 23.84 -2.78 -2.50
N ALA A 30 24.34 -1.77 -3.17
CA ALA A 30 23.75 -0.45 -3.20
C ALA A 30 24.12 0.22 -4.51
N ARG A 31 23.12 0.55 -5.31
CA ARG A 31 23.26 1.23 -6.60
C ARG A 31 22.39 2.48 -6.60
N TYR A 32 22.75 3.45 -7.43
CA TYR A 32 21.94 4.62 -7.72
C TYR A 32 21.89 4.84 -9.23
N TYR A 33 20.79 5.43 -9.68
CA TYR A 33 20.52 5.69 -11.09
C TYR A 33 20.17 7.18 -11.20
N GLY A 34 21.18 8.01 -11.48
CA GLY A 34 20.99 9.42 -11.77
C GLY A 34 20.42 9.64 -13.17
N ASP A 35 19.83 10.81 -13.41
CA ASP A 35 19.17 11.19 -14.67
C ASP A 35 20.14 11.39 -15.85
N GLN A 36 20.83 10.34 -16.32
CA GLN A 36 21.54 10.38 -17.63
C GLN A 36 21.60 9.04 -18.36
N LEU A 37 20.70 8.08 -18.11
CA LEU A 37 20.54 6.95 -19.04
C LEU A 37 19.75 7.32 -20.32
N GLY A 38 19.20 8.54 -20.39
CA GLY A 38 18.42 9.06 -21.53
C GLY A 38 19.10 10.14 -22.38
N LEU A 39 20.27 10.64 -21.98
CA LEU A 39 21.08 11.50 -22.84
C LEU A 39 22.38 10.76 -23.13
N ALA A 40 22.51 10.27 -24.37
CA ALA A 40 23.82 10.04 -24.95
C ALA A 40 24.56 11.39 -24.93
N ALA A 41 25.24 11.70 -23.82
CA ALA A 41 26.18 12.79 -23.80
C ALA A 41 27.20 12.48 -24.90
N PRO A 42 27.39 13.34 -25.91
CA PRO A 42 28.32 13.09 -27.01
C PRO A 42 29.79 12.97 -26.56
N ASN A 43 30.05 13.17 -25.26
CA ASN A 43 31.36 13.27 -24.66
C ASN A 43 31.45 12.42 -23.39
N ALA A 44 32.41 11.49 -23.37
CA ALA A 44 32.72 10.61 -22.24
C ALA A 44 33.13 11.36 -20.95
N SER A 45 33.50 12.63 -21.06
CA SER A 45 33.86 13.51 -19.94
C SER A 45 32.64 13.97 -19.12
N LEU A 46 31.48 14.19 -19.73
CA LEU A 46 30.25 14.58 -19.00
C LEU A 46 29.58 13.39 -18.30
N ALA A 47 29.66 12.19 -18.89
CA ALA A 47 29.23 10.96 -18.23
C ALA A 47 30.03 10.68 -16.94
N ARG A 48 31.33 11.02 -16.92
CA ARG A 48 32.19 10.94 -15.71
C ARG A 48 31.81 11.96 -14.63
N VAL A 49 31.31 13.15 -15.01
CA VAL A 49 30.87 14.19 -14.06
C VAL A 49 29.47 13.87 -13.51
N ALA A 50 28.56 13.31 -14.30
CA ALA A 50 27.24 12.86 -13.83
C ALA A 50 27.31 11.63 -12.89
N LEU A 51 28.27 10.72 -13.13
CA LEU A 51 28.64 9.68 -12.16
C LEU A 51 29.24 10.26 -10.87
N SER A 52 29.72 11.51 -10.86
CA SER A 52 30.39 12.10 -9.69
C SER A 52 29.46 12.79 -8.67
N THR A 53 28.16 12.95 -8.95
CA THR A 53 27.24 13.69 -8.07
C THR A 53 26.17 12.84 -7.37
N GLY A 54 25.85 11.64 -7.87
CA GLY A 54 24.84 10.76 -7.26
C GLY A 54 25.39 9.78 -6.22
N SER A 55 24.55 9.32 -5.30
CA SER A 55 24.90 8.40 -4.21
C SER A 55 23.76 7.43 -3.92
N PRO A 56 24.04 6.16 -3.51
CA PRO A 56 23.00 5.25 -3.01
C PRO A 56 22.40 5.67 -1.66
N ARG A 57 22.97 6.68 -0.99
CA ARG A 57 22.49 7.18 0.29
C ARG A 57 21.07 7.74 0.17
N ASP A 58 20.22 7.35 1.11
CA ASP A 58 18.88 7.89 1.29
C ASP A 58 18.93 9.20 2.09
N ASP A 59 18.44 10.26 1.46
CA ASP A 59 18.36 11.66 1.89
C ASP A 59 16.90 12.12 2.09
N VAL A 60 15.93 11.24 1.86
CA VAL A 60 14.49 11.51 2.04
C VAL A 60 13.88 10.64 3.14
N GLY A 61 14.34 9.39 3.22
CA GLY A 61 14.00 8.42 4.25
C GLY A 61 12.93 7.41 3.87
N HIS A 62 12.24 7.60 2.74
CA HIS A 62 11.23 6.64 2.26
C HIS A 62 11.84 5.27 1.98
N GLY A 63 12.99 5.23 1.30
CA GLY A 63 13.70 3.98 0.99
C GLY A 63 14.17 3.23 2.24
N THR A 64 14.71 3.95 3.23
CA THR A 64 15.13 3.40 4.52
C THR A 64 13.95 2.84 5.31
N HIS A 65 12.82 3.56 5.30
CA HIS A 65 11.59 3.13 5.96
C HIS A 65 11.09 1.82 5.34
N CYS A 66 10.93 1.78 4.01
CA CYS A 66 10.49 0.58 3.30
C CYS A 66 11.46 -0.61 3.45
N ALA A 67 12.77 -0.39 3.30
CA ALA A 67 13.78 -1.44 3.40
C ALA A 67 13.81 -2.09 4.80
N SER A 68 13.69 -1.26 5.85
CA SER A 68 13.64 -1.74 7.23
C SER A 68 12.31 -2.43 7.57
N THR A 69 11.17 -2.03 6.98
CA THR A 69 9.92 -2.79 7.08
C THR A 69 10.02 -4.17 6.41
N ALA A 70 10.69 -4.28 5.27
CA ALA A 70 10.81 -5.57 4.57
C ALA A 70 11.77 -6.52 5.29
N THR A 71 12.96 -6.04 5.64
CA THR A 71 14.05 -6.90 6.11
C THR A 71 14.80 -6.37 7.32
N GLY A 72 14.37 -5.27 7.97
CA GLY A 72 15.09 -4.69 9.11
C GLY A 72 15.51 -5.72 10.16
N ALA A 73 16.77 -5.63 10.61
CA ALA A 73 17.24 -6.42 11.73
C ALA A 73 16.46 -6.05 13.01
N ILE A 74 16.51 -6.91 14.02
CA ILE A 74 15.87 -6.64 15.30
C ILE A 74 16.59 -5.48 15.98
N VAL A 75 15.84 -4.44 16.34
CA VAL A 75 16.31 -3.29 17.12
C VAL A 75 15.43 -3.15 18.36
N GLU A 76 15.99 -3.46 19.51
CA GLU A 76 15.32 -3.33 20.81
C GLU A 76 15.16 -1.86 21.22
N GLY A 77 14.08 -1.56 21.93
CA GLY A 77 13.80 -0.21 22.42
C GLY A 77 13.58 0.83 21.32
N ALA A 78 13.16 0.40 20.13
CA ALA A 78 12.80 1.30 19.04
C ALA A 78 11.50 2.06 19.39
N ASP A 79 11.51 3.37 19.19
CA ASP A 79 10.35 4.24 19.42
C ASP A 79 10.41 5.47 18.52
N TYR A 80 9.28 6.17 18.43
CA TYR A 80 9.22 7.51 17.87
C TYR A 80 8.83 8.51 18.96
N TYR A 81 9.85 9.03 19.66
CA TYR A 81 9.72 9.91 20.82
C TYR A 81 8.77 9.37 21.90
N GLY A 82 8.90 8.08 22.21
CA GLY A 82 8.11 7.32 23.17
C GLY A 82 6.86 6.67 22.59
N LEU A 83 6.48 6.97 21.35
CA LEU A 83 5.37 6.28 20.67
C LEU A 83 5.84 4.96 20.06
N ALA A 84 4.94 3.99 20.02
CA ALA A 84 5.17 2.67 19.41
C ALA A 84 6.40 1.93 19.97
N TRP A 85 6.76 2.18 21.23
CA TRP A 85 7.93 1.58 21.89
C TRP A 85 7.88 0.05 21.88
N GLY A 86 8.96 -0.57 21.43
CA GLY A 86 9.16 -2.02 21.42
C GLY A 86 10.35 -2.47 20.58
N ALA A 87 10.36 -3.75 20.20
CA ALA A 87 11.36 -4.30 19.28
C ALA A 87 10.92 -4.10 17.83
N ALA A 88 11.64 -3.26 17.06
CA ALA A 88 11.41 -3.12 15.63
C ALA A 88 12.10 -4.25 14.86
N LYS A 89 11.41 -4.85 13.88
CA LYS A 89 11.98 -5.84 12.95
C LYS A 89 11.22 -5.85 11.63
N GLY A 90 11.89 -6.20 10.55
CA GLY A 90 11.25 -6.38 9.25
C GLY A 90 10.50 -7.71 9.12
N GLY A 91 9.78 -7.90 8.01
CA GLY A 91 9.09 -9.16 7.70
C GLY A 91 10.03 -10.37 7.58
N ALA A 92 11.24 -10.17 7.03
CA ALA A 92 12.30 -11.18 6.96
C ALA A 92 13.63 -10.63 7.52
N PRO A 93 13.82 -10.60 8.85
CA PRO A 93 14.99 -9.97 9.48
C PRO A 93 16.35 -10.57 9.08
N ALA A 94 16.36 -11.85 8.68
CA ALA A 94 17.57 -12.56 8.25
C ALA A 94 17.90 -12.39 6.75
N ALA A 95 16.97 -11.88 5.94
CA ALA A 95 17.20 -11.70 4.50
C ALA A 95 18.21 -10.58 4.24
N CYS A 96 19.05 -10.71 3.21
CA CYS A 96 19.90 -9.60 2.77
C CYS A 96 19.06 -8.52 2.10
N VAL A 97 19.57 -7.28 2.05
CA VAL A 97 18.97 -6.17 1.31
C VAL A 97 19.94 -5.65 0.26
N ALA A 98 19.42 -5.36 -0.93
CA ALA A 98 20.10 -4.62 -1.96
C ALA A 98 19.28 -3.38 -2.30
N SER A 99 19.91 -2.21 -2.27
CA SER A 99 19.25 -0.93 -2.52
C SER A 99 19.51 -0.45 -3.94
N TYR A 100 18.46 0.04 -4.60
CA TYR A 100 18.52 0.59 -5.96
C TYR A 100 17.80 1.95 -5.96
N LYS A 101 18.56 3.03 -5.75
CA LYS A 101 18.01 4.40 -5.66
C LYS A 101 17.68 4.91 -7.07
N VAL A 102 16.39 5.07 -7.36
CA VAL A 102 15.86 5.52 -8.67
C VAL A 102 15.07 6.82 -8.61
N CYS A 103 14.79 7.31 -7.40
CA CYS A 103 14.10 8.57 -7.16
C CYS A 103 15.09 9.60 -6.63
N THR A 104 14.94 10.83 -7.09
CA THR A 104 15.71 11.99 -6.64
C THR A 104 14.76 13.05 -6.06
N GLU A 105 15.27 13.96 -5.25
CA GLU A 105 14.48 15.09 -4.70
C GLU A 105 14.15 16.16 -5.75
N ASP A 106 14.83 16.15 -6.90
CA ASP A 106 14.66 17.10 -7.97
C ASP A 106 13.33 16.90 -8.73
N GLU A 107 12.96 17.88 -9.58
CA GLU A 107 11.68 17.95 -10.31
C GLU A 107 11.31 16.70 -11.14
N ASN A 108 12.28 15.80 -11.40
CA ASN A 108 12.10 14.61 -12.22
C ASN A 108 11.56 13.38 -11.45
N GLY A 109 11.52 13.43 -10.11
CA GLY A 109 10.98 12.35 -9.28
C GLY A 109 11.66 11.00 -9.52
N CYS A 110 10.89 9.99 -9.92
CA CYS A 110 11.39 8.64 -10.23
C CYS A 110 11.32 8.38 -11.75
N SER A 111 12.44 8.58 -12.46
CA SER A 111 12.50 8.40 -13.91
C SER A 111 12.18 6.95 -14.33
N GLY A 112 11.34 6.81 -15.37
CA GLY A 112 10.94 5.50 -15.90
C GLY A 112 12.12 4.68 -16.43
N SER A 113 13.10 5.33 -17.05
CA SER A 113 14.32 4.68 -17.55
C SER A 113 15.21 4.18 -16.42
N ALA A 114 15.35 4.96 -15.35
CA ALA A 114 16.08 4.58 -14.14
C ALA A 114 15.41 3.39 -13.44
N LEU A 115 14.08 3.42 -13.31
CA LEU A 115 13.29 2.30 -12.78
C LEU A 115 13.52 1.01 -13.57
N LEU A 116 13.42 1.07 -14.90
CA LEU A 116 13.60 -0.10 -15.74
C LEU A 116 15.03 -0.66 -15.65
N LYS A 117 16.06 0.20 -15.68
CA LYS A 117 17.46 -0.22 -15.53
C LYS A 117 17.73 -0.83 -14.15
N ALA A 118 17.14 -0.26 -13.10
CA ALA A 118 17.28 -0.78 -11.75
C ALA A 118 16.67 -2.16 -11.57
N ILE A 119 15.49 -2.41 -12.17
CA ILE A 119 14.88 -3.73 -12.16
C ILE A 119 15.75 -4.73 -12.92
N ASP A 120 16.24 -4.35 -14.11
CA ASP A 120 17.14 -5.17 -14.93
C ASP A 120 18.44 -5.55 -14.17
N ASP A 121 19.13 -4.57 -13.57
CA ASP A 121 20.31 -4.84 -12.74
C ASP A 121 19.97 -5.69 -11.52
N ALA A 122 18.83 -5.45 -10.87
CA ALA A 122 18.43 -6.23 -9.71
C ALA A 122 18.25 -7.72 -10.05
N VAL A 123 17.60 -8.01 -11.18
CA VAL A 123 17.42 -9.37 -11.68
C VAL A 123 18.78 -9.99 -12.04
N SER A 124 19.66 -9.25 -12.71
CA SER A 124 21.01 -9.71 -13.07
C SER A 124 21.91 -9.97 -11.85
N ASP A 125 21.77 -9.15 -10.81
CA ASP A 125 22.50 -9.25 -9.55
C ASP A 125 22.07 -10.47 -8.71
N GLY A 126 20.92 -11.07 -9.05
CA GLY A 126 20.42 -12.31 -8.45
C GLY A 126 19.50 -12.12 -7.25
N VAL A 127 18.72 -11.02 -7.21
CA VAL A 127 17.69 -10.82 -6.17
C VAL A 127 16.56 -11.85 -6.27
N ASP A 128 15.92 -12.18 -5.14
CA ASP A 128 14.79 -13.11 -5.10
C ASP A 128 13.42 -12.42 -5.17
N VAL A 129 13.34 -11.22 -4.58
CA VAL A 129 12.12 -10.42 -4.46
C VAL A 129 12.48 -8.95 -4.66
N ILE A 130 11.69 -8.23 -5.44
CA ILE A 130 11.80 -6.78 -5.65
C ILE A 130 10.58 -6.12 -5.00
N SER A 131 10.83 -5.10 -4.16
CA SER A 131 9.80 -4.27 -3.53
C SER A 131 9.83 -2.87 -4.11
N ILE A 132 8.75 -2.46 -4.77
CA ILE A 132 8.62 -1.16 -5.43
C ILE A 132 7.46 -0.40 -4.79
N SER A 133 7.80 0.47 -3.86
CA SER A 133 6.84 1.34 -3.17
C SER A 133 6.63 2.67 -3.90
N ILE A 134 6.64 2.60 -5.24
CA ILE A 134 6.54 3.70 -6.20
C ILE A 134 5.39 3.35 -7.16
N GLY A 135 4.63 4.35 -7.57
CA GLY A 135 3.60 4.22 -8.57
C GLY A 135 3.32 5.59 -9.18
N LYS A 136 2.77 5.61 -10.40
CA LYS A 136 2.22 6.84 -10.96
C LYS A 136 0.98 7.24 -10.15
N THR A 137 0.66 8.53 -10.13
CA THR A 137 -0.65 9.01 -9.68
C THR A 137 -1.72 8.40 -10.57
N ALA A 138 -2.89 8.10 -10.00
CA ALA A 138 -4.03 7.65 -10.80
C ALA A 138 -4.36 8.70 -11.88
N THR A 139 -4.39 8.27 -13.14
CA THR A 139 -4.82 9.08 -14.29
C THR A 139 -6.08 8.49 -14.89
N ASP A 140 -6.87 9.29 -15.60
CA ASP A 140 -8.09 8.84 -16.28
C ASP A 140 -7.85 7.73 -17.33
N THR A 141 -6.58 7.48 -17.69
CA THR A 141 -6.17 6.39 -18.57
C THR A 141 -5.36 5.35 -17.80
N THR A 142 -5.67 4.07 -18.03
CA THR A 142 -4.81 2.97 -17.58
C THR A 142 -3.55 2.97 -18.45
N PRO A 143 -2.34 2.97 -17.86
CA PRO A 143 -1.11 2.95 -18.65
C PRO A 143 -1.05 1.69 -19.52
N ASP A 144 -0.59 1.84 -20.76
CA ASP A 144 -0.25 0.70 -21.62
C ASP A 144 0.86 -0.11 -20.94
N LEU A 145 0.59 -1.40 -20.68
CA LEU A 145 1.47 -2.31 -19.95
C LEU A 145 2.86 -2.49 -20.59
N LEU A 146 2.98 -2.30 -21.90
CA LEU A 146 4.26 -2.43 -22.62
C LEU A 146 5.05 -1.12 -22.67
N THR A 147 4.44 -0.02 -22.25
CA THR A 147 5.10 1.30 -22.13
C THR A 147 5.34 1.70 -20.67
N ASP A 148 4.65 1.05 -19.72
CA ASP A 148 4.89 1.23 -18.31
C ASP A 148 6.22 0.55 -17.90
N PRO A 149 7.23 1.30 -17.43
CA PRO A 149 8.54 0.76 -17.10
C PRO A 149 8.51 -0.23 -15.93
N VAL A 150 7.60 -0.04 -14.97
CA VAL A 150 7.44 -0.96 -13.84
C VAL A 150 6.78 -2.25 -14.32
N ALA A 151 5.74 -2.16 -15.15
CA ALA A 151 5.11 -3.34 -15.73
C ALA A 151 6.08 -4.14 -16.61
N LEU A 152 6.80 -3.47 -17.51
CA LEU A 152 7.77 -4.09 -18.39
C LEU A 152 8.93 -4.75 -17.61
N GLY A 153 9.55 -4.03 -16.67
CA GLY A 153 10.61 -4.57 -15.83
C GLY A 153 10.12 -5.75 -14.99
N ALA A 154 8.93 -5.64 -14.40
CA ALA A 154 8.35 -6.70 -13.58
C ALA A 154 8.04 -7.96 -14.39
N PHE A 155 7.67 -7.82 -15.67
CA PHE A 155 7.46 -8.96 -16.56
C PHE A 155 8.74 -9.77 -16.73
N HIS A 156 9.85 -9.10 -17.05
CA HIS A 156 11.16 -9.77 -17.20
C HIS A 156 11.69 -10.33 -15.89
N ALA A 157 11.49 -9.64 -14.77
CA ALA A 157 11.80 -10.16 -13.44
C ALA A 157 11.04 -11.46 -13.16
N HIS A 158 9.73 -11.50 -13.47
CA HIS A 158 8.90 -12.69 -13.31
C HIS A 158 9.41 -13.86 -14.18
N GLN A 159 9.77 -13.61 -15.45
CA GLN A 159 10.35 -14.63 -16.33
C GLN A 159 11.63 -15.26 -15.76
N ARG A 160 12.38 -14.51 -14.94
CA ARG A 160 13.59 -14.97 -14.25
C ARG A 160 13.31 -15.52 -12.84
N GLY A 161 12.05 -15.71 -12.48
CA GLY A 161 11.65 -16.29 -11.19
C GLY A 161 11.74 -15.32 -10.01
N VAL A 162 11.78 -14.01 -10.27
CA VAL A 162 11.83 -12.95 -9.26
C VAL A 162 10.42 -12.42 -8.99
N LEU A 163 10.00 -12.41 -7.72
CA LEU A 163 8.71 -11.85 -7.33
C LEU A 163 8.79 -10.33 -7.27
N VAL A 164 7.88 -9.63 -7.96
CA VAL A 164 7.78 -8.17 -7.89
C VAL A 164 6.53 -7.77 -7.14
N VAL A 165 6.72 -7.00 -6.06
CA VAL A 165 5.66 -6.51 -5.18
C VAL A 165 5.59 -5.00 -5.32
N CYS A 166 4.41 -4.46 -5.60
CA CYS A 166 4.20 -3.02 -5.76
C CYS A 166 3.06 -2.50 -4.88
N SER A 167 3.18 -1.25 -4.43
CA SER A 167 2.10 -0.54 -3.76
C SER A 167 0.93 -0.25 -4.71
N ALA A 168 -0.31 -0.35 -4.24
CA ALA A 168 -1.52 -0.08 -5.03
C ALA A 168 -1.75 1.41 -5.36
N GLY A 169 -1.14 2.34 -4.61
CA GLY A 169 -1.39 3.79 -4.72
C GLY A 169 -2.13 4.35 -3.50
N ASN A 170 -2.14 5.68 -3.36
CA ASN A 170 -2.73 6.39 -2.22
C ASN A 170 -3.85 7.37 -2.62
N ASP A 171 -4.41 7.21 -3.83
CA ASP A 171 -5.43 8.09 -4.41
C ASP A 171 -6.86 7.60 -4.16
N GLY A 172 -7.05 6.64 -3.24
CA GLY A 172 -8.38 6.21 -2.80
C GLY A 172 -9.13 7.29 -2.02
N PRO A 173 -10.42 7.08 -1.70
CA PRO A 173 -11.17 5.81 -1.78
C PRO A 173 -11.97 5.64 -3.08
N ASP A 174 -11.84 6.55 -4.04
CA ASP A 174 -12.65 6.51 -5.26
C ASP A 174 -12.29 5.28 -6.11
N PRO A 175 -13.27 4.68 -6.81
CA PRO A 175 -13.04 3.53 -7.69
C PRO A 175 -12.01 3.84 -8.79
N SER A 176 -11.37 2.78 -9.31
CA SER A 176 -10.44 2.87 -10.46
C SER A 176 -9.21 3.76 -10.21
N THR A 177 -8.76 3.86 -8.96
CA THR A 177 -7.57 4.63 -8.56
C THR A 177 -6.32 3.76 -8.42
N VAL A 178 -6.46 2.43 -8.51
CA VAL A 178 -5.34 1.49 -8.38
C VAL A 178 -4.34 1.61 -9.52
N VAL A 179 -3.05 1.61 -9.16
CA VAL A 179 -1.91 1.55 -10.10
C VAL A 179 -1.11 0.27 -9.91
N ASN A 180 -0.06 0.08 -10.73
CA ASN A 180 0.76 -1.14 -10.71
C ASN A 180 -0.09 -2.42 -10.92
N SER A 181 -1.06 -2.36 -11.82
CA SER A 181 -2.12 -3.37 -11.98
C SER A 181 -1.79 -4.52 -12.93
N ALA A 182 -0.54 -4.63 -13.40
CA ALA A 182 -0.14 -5.70 -14.31
C ALA A 182 -0.33 -7.10 -13.66
N PRO A 183 -0.74 -8.13 -14.41
CA PRO A 183 -0.99 -9.47 -13.87
C PRO A 183 0.20 -10.17 -13.21
N TRP A 184 1.43 -9.82 -13.59
CA TRP A 184 2.65 -10.41 -13.03
C TRP A 184 3.21 -9.62 -11.83
N ILE A 185 2.57 -8.49 -11.47
CA ILE A 185 2.88 -7.71 -10.27
C ILE A 185 1.94 -8.15 -9.14
N LEU A 186 2.50 -8.30 -7.93
CA LEU A 186 1.72 -8.45 -6.70
C LEU A 186 1.40 -7.05 -6.11
N THR A 187 0.17 -6.59 -6.29
CA THR A 187 -0.31 -5.23 -5.98
C THR A 187 -0.96 -5.17 -4.61
N VAL A 188 -0.51 -4.25 -3.77
CA VAL A 188 -0.75 -4.30 -2.32
C VAL A 188 -1.54 -3.10 -1.81
N ALA A 189 -2.71 -3.36 -1.21
CA ALA A 189 -3.51 -2.38 -0.46
C ALA A 189 -3.02 -2.19 0.99
N ALA A 190 -3.41 -1.06 1.59
CA ALA A 190 -3.05 -0.69 2.96
C ALA A 190 -4.23 -0.86 3.92
N SER A 191 -3.97 -1.51 5.05
CA SER A 191 -4.86 -1.59 6.20
C SER A 191 -4.30 -0.92 7.44
N THR A 192 -5.18 -0.71 8.41
CA THR A 192 -4.80 -0.35 9.79
C THR A 192 -4.36 -1.56 10.60
N ILE A 193 -3.63 -1.29 11.68
CA ILE A 193 -3.34 -2.26 12.75
C ILE A 193 -4.19 -1.95 13.98
N ASP A 194 -4.15 -2.82 14.99
CA ASP A 194 -4.80 -2.64 16.28
C ASP A 194 -4.05 -1.65 17.22
N ARG A 195 -3.27 -0.74 16.64
CA ARG A 195 -2.67 0.40 17.32
C ARG A 195 -3.19 1.69 16.71
N ALA A 196 -3.69 2.58 17.55
CA ALA A 196 -4.11 3.93 17.18
C ALA A 196 -3.29 4.99 17.94
N PHE A 197 -3.32 6.23 17.45
CA PHE A 197 -2.69 7.38 18.09
C PHE A 197 -3.74 8.43 18.42
N HIS A 198 -3.88 8.73 19.71
CA HIS A 198 -4.84 9.73 20.18
C HIS A 198 -4.16 11.00 20.63
N SER A 199 -4.58 12.12 20.04
CA SER A 199 -4.30 13.48 20.49
C SER A 199 -5.60 14.04 21.09
N SER A 200 -5.67 14.11 22.41
CA SER A 200 -6.92 14.47 23.09
C SER A 200 -7.04 15.98 23.29
N ILE A 201 -8.25 16.50 23.12
CA ILE A 201 -8.59 17.91 23.38
C ILE A 201 -9.36 17.96 24.70
N VAL A 202 -8.93 18.82 25.62
CA VAL A 202 -9.63 19.06 26.89
C VAL A 202 -10.10 20.50 26.95
N LEU A 203 -11.42 20.68 26.88
CA LEU A 203 -12.07 21.99 26.91
C LEU A 203 -12.06 22.60 28.32
N GLY A 204 -12.30 23.90 28.42
CA GLY A 204 -12.40 24.65 29.70
C GLY A 204 -13.50 24.12 30.61
N ASN A 205 -14.57 23.56 30.04
CA ASN A 205 -15.66 22.89 30.77
C ASN A 205 -15.34 21.42 31.13
N ARG A 206 -14.07 21.00 31.04
CA ARG A 206 -13.57 19.65 31.33
C ARG A 206 -14.06 18.52 30.41
N LYS A 207 -14.86 18.81 29.37
CA LYS A 207 -15.18 17.81 28.35
C LYS A 207 -13.91 17.41 27.58
N VAL A 208 -13.77 16.10 27.33
CA VAL A 208 -12.62 15.52 26.64
C VAL A 208 -13.08 14.93 25.30
N PHE A 209 -12.39 15.30 24.23
CA PHE A 209 -12.60 14.73 22.90
C PHE A 209 -11.35 14.00 22.46
N LYS A 210 -11.50 12.73 22.07
CA LYS A 210 -10.41 11.93 21.51
C LYS A 210 -10.26 12.31 20.04
N GLY A 211 -9.14 12.92 19.67
CA GLY A 211 -8.78 13.16 18.28
C GLY A 211 -7.59 12.33 17.85
N ALA A 212 -7.20 12.47 16.58
CA ALA A 212 -6.10 11.75 15.95
C ALA A 212 -5.01 12.74 15.48
N ALA A 213 -3.77 12.47 15.88
CA ALA A 213 -2.56 13.14 15.41
C ALA A 213 -1.33 12.44 16.00
N ILE A 214 -0.15 12.67 15.42
CA ILE A 214 1.13 12.44 16.09
C ILE A 214 1.71 13.82 16.42
N ASN A 215 1.56 14.23 17.68
CA ASN A 215 2.08 15.49 18.19
C ASN A 215 2.84 15.28 19.49
N PHE A 216 4.01 15.90 19.59
CA PHE A 216 4.96 15.75 20.70
C PHE A 216 5.00 16.97 21.62
N SER A 217 3.99 17.84 21.55
CA SER A 217 3.92 19.02 22.40
C SER A 217 4.04 18.65 23.88
N ASN A 218 4.78 19.44 24.67
CA ASN A 218 4.97 19.21 26.11
C ASN A 218 3.78 19.70 26.96
N ARG A 219 2.59 19.86 26.35
CA ARG A 219 1.42 20.41 27.04
C ARG A 219 0.79 19.36 27.93
N SER A 220 0.59 19.73 29.20
CA SER A 220 -0.14 18.97 30.20
C SER A 220 -1.40 19.72 30.65
N LEU A 221 -2.31 18.98 31.28
CA LEU A 221 -3.55 19.53 31.84
C LEU A 221 -3.33 20.66 32.85
N ASP A 222 -2.19 20.61 33.56
CA ASP A 222 -1.96 21.42 34.75
C ASP A 222 -1.29 22.77 34.46
N ARG A 223 -0.75 22.98 33.25
CA ARG A 223 0.15 24.10 32.99
C ARG A 223 -0.33 25.13 31.96
N GLU A 224 -1.17 24.78 30.98
CA GLU A 224 -1.49 25.73 29.90
C GLU A 224 -2.85 25.49 29.21
N ARG A 225 -3.83 26.37 29.46
CA ARG A 225 -5.06 26.49 28.67
C ARG A 225 -4.98 27.71 27.76
N TYR A 226 -5.37 27.55 26.51
CA TYR A 226 -5.32 28.60 25.50
C TYR A 226 -6.74 28.98 25.07
N PRO A 227 -7.01 30.28 24.82
CA PRO A 227 -8.26 30.69 24.22
C PRO A 227 -8.46 30.00 22.87
N MET A 228 -9.70 29.76 22.48
CA MET A 228 -10.06 29.15 21.20
C MET A 228 -10.65 30.19 20.24
N VAL A 229 -10.50 29.96 18.94
CA VAL A 229 -11.18 30.76 17.90
C VAL A 229 -11.55 29.88 16.72
N PHE A 230 -12.79 30.00 16.24
CA PHE A 230 -13.19 29.34 15.00
C PHE A 230 -12.74 30.17 13.79
N GLY A 231 -12.17 29.52 12.77
CA GLY A 231 -11.61 30.19 11.59
C GLY A 231 -12.57 31.18 10.92
N ALA A 232 -13.87 30.85 10.84
CA ALA A 232 -14.89 31.77 10.31
C ALA A 232 -14.95 33.12 11.05
N GLN A 233 -14.77 33.11 12.38
CA GLN A 233 -14.78 34.31 13.22
C GLN A 233 -13.50 35.16 13.05
N ALA A 234 -12.46 34.58 12.45
CA ALA A 234 -11.16 35.18 12.20
C ALA A 234 -10.94 35.61 10.74
N ALA A 235 -11.95 35.53 9.87
CA ALA A 235 -11.84 35.90 8.45
C ALA A 235 -11.28 37.32 8.22
N THR A 236 -10.43 37.50 7.20
CA THR A 236 -10.00 38.84 6.75
C THR A 236 -11.17 39.64 6.16
N ARG A 237 -10.95 40.92 5.81
CA ARG A 237 -11.99 41.72 5.14
C ARG A 237 -12.24 41.26 3.70
N SER A 238 -11.23 40.67 3.06
CA SER A 238 -11.23 40.27 1.65
C SER A 238 -11.56 38.78 1.43
N THR A 239 -11.80 38.01 2.49
CA THR A 239 -12.07 36.57 2.39
C THR A 239 -13.40 36.19 3.02
N THR A 240 -14.08 35.20 2.43
CA THR A 240 -15.33 34.67 2.98
C THR A 240 -15.11 33.86 4.27
N ALA A 241 -16.15 33.77 5.10
CA ALA A 241 -16.16 32.94 6.29
C ALA A 241 -15.87 31.45 5.97
N SER A 242 -16.30 30.97 4.80
CA SER A 242 -16.06 29.59 4.34
C SER A 242 -14.58 29.31 4.03
N LYS A 243 -13.87 30.25 3.37
CA LYS A 243 -12.43 30.12 3.14
C LYS A 243 -11.65 30.17 4.46
N ALA A 244 -12.05 31.07 5.36
CA ALA A 244 -11.43 31.21 6.67
C ALA A 244 -11.71 30.01 7.60
N SER A 245 -12.91 29.43 7.58
CA SER A 245 -13.20 28.19 8.33
C SER A 245 -12.39 27.01 7.81
N ASN A 246 -12.07 26.98 6.51
CA ASN A 246 -11.18 26.00 5.91
C ASN A 246 -9.69 26.36 6.03
N CYS A 247 -9.35 27.48 6.66
CA CYS A 247 -7.97 27.92 6.91
C CYS A 247 -7.13 27.95 5.62
N TYR A 248 -7.71 28.56 4.58
CA TYR A 248 -7.01 28.89 3.34
C TYR A 248 -5.81 29.81 3.61
N PRO A 249 -4.71 29.67 2.85
CA PRO A 249 -3.62 30.65 2.88
C PRO A 249 -4.15 32.08 2.72
N GLY A 250 -3.71 32.99 3.58
CA GLY A 250 -4.13 34.39 3.58
C GLY A 250 -5.56 34.68 4.05
N SER A 251 -6.33 33.67 4.49
CA SER A 251 -7.75 33.86 4.87
C SER A 251 -8.01 34.32 6.31
N LEU A 252 -6.99 34.32 7.17
CA LEU A 252 -7.12 34.58 8.61
C LEU A 252 -6.47 35.91 9.02
N ARG A 253 -7.14 36.68 9.88
CA ARG A 253 -6.52 37.85 10.53
C ARG A 253 -5.59 37.38 11.64
N LYS A 254 -4.27 37.51 11.47
CA LYS A 254 -3.25 37.10 12.47
C LYS A 254 -3.58 37.59 13.88
N ARG A 255 -3.96 38.87 14.06
CA ARG A 255 -4.36 39.43 15.38
C ARG A 255 -5.50 38.70 16.11
N LYS A 256 -6.39 38.02 15.39
CA LYS A 256 -7.51 37.26 15.98
C LYS A 256 -7.12 35.83 16.36
N VAL A 257 -6.05 35.30 15.77
CA VAL A 257 -5.60 33.89 15.87
C VAL A 257 -4.37 33.76 16.75
N ALA A 258 -3.46 34.73 16.72
CA ALA A 258 -2.22 34.72 17.47
C ALA A 258 -2.47 34.43 18.96
N GLY A 259 -1.74 33.46 19.52
CA GLY A 259 -1.88 33.06 20.93
C GLY A 259 -3.05 32.12 21.25
N LYS A 260 -3.87 31.73 20.26
CA LYS A 260 -5.08 30.90 20.44
C LYS A 260 -4.97 29.53 19.79
N ILE A 261 -5.80 28.59 20.22
CA ILE A 261 -6.07 27.36 19.48
C ILE A 261 -7.08 27.69 18.37
N LEU A 262 -6.64 27.50 17.13
CA LEU A 262 -7.46 27.68 15.95
C LEU A 262 -8.31 26.43 15.71
N VAL A 263 -9.59 26.61 15.40
CA VAL A 263 -10.47 25.53 14.95
C VAL A 263 -10.80 25.74 13.48
N CYS A 264 -10.48 24.75 12.64
CA CYS A 264 -10.77 24.74 11.21
C CYS A 264 -11.65 23.53 10.86
N ILE A 265 -12.34 23.59 9.72
CA ILE A 265 -13.07 22.46 9.13
C ILE A 265 -12.33 21.92 7.90
N GLY A 266 -12.52 20.64 7.59
CA GLY A 266 -11.95 19.93 6.44
C GLY A 266 -12.96 19.65 5.32
N THR A 267 -13.79 20.62 4.95
CA THR A 267 -14.82 20.39 3.91
C THR A 267 -14.27 20.51 2.48
N ASP A 268 -13.07 21.09 2.30
CA ASP A 268 -12.44 21.31 1.01
C ASP A 268 -11.12 20.54 0.90
N SER A 269 -11.10 19.53 0.02
CA SER A 269 -9.95 18.65 -0.19
C SER A 269 -8.77 19.31 -0.89
N ARG A 270 -8.96 20.48 -1.52
CA ARG A 270 -7.88 21.23 -2.18
C ARG A 270 -6.84 21.75 -1.19
N ILE A 271 -7.24 21.96 0.06
CA ILE A 271 -6.35 22.42 1.13
C ILE A 271 -6.05 21.25 2.06
N THR A 272 -4.87 20.67 1.92
CA THR A 272 -4.46 19.50 2.70
C THR A 272 -4.32 19.83 4.19
N ARG A 273 -4.38 18.79 5.04
CA ARG A 273 -4.15 18.90 6.49
C ARG A 273 -2.81 19.58 6.82
N ARG A 274 -1.77 19.30 6.02
CA ARG A 274 -0.44 19.90 6.15
C ARG A 274 -0.46 21.40 5.82
N ILE A 275 -1.15 21.81 4.76
CA ILE A 275 -1.31 23.24 4.43
C ILE A 275 -2.09 23.96 5.55
N LYS A 276 -3.19 23.37 6.06
CA LYS A 276 -3.95 23.96 7.18
C LYS A 276 -3.09 24.14 8.44
N LYS A 277 -2.20 23.17 8.74
CA LYS A 277 -1.20 23.28 9.83
C LYS A 277 -0.28 24.48 9.61
N LEU A 278 0.34 24.58 8.42
CA LEU A 278 1.25 25.68 8.08
C LEU A 278 0.57 27.06 8.18
N VAL A 279 -0.68 27.17 7.73
CA VAL A 279 -1.46 28.40 7.85
C VAL A 279 -1.73 28.77 9.32
N ALA A 280 -1.98 27.78 10.18
CA ALA A 280 -2.15 28.01 11.62
C ALA A 280 -0.84 28.48 12.27
N GLU A 281 0.28 27.86 11.92
CA GLU A 281 1.63 28.25 12.38
C GLU A 281 1.98 29.68 11.96
N ASP A 282 1.83 30.02 10.67
CA ASP A 282 2.06 31.38 10.14
C ASP A 282 1.15 32.44 10.78
N SER A 283 -0.06 32.04 11.17
CA SER A 283 -1.02 32.92 11.86
C SER A 283 -0.71 33.13 13.35
N GLY A 284 0.35 32.51 13.88
CA GLY A 284 0.75 32.56 15.29
C GLY A 284 -0.16 31.75 16.22
N ALA A 285 -0.90 30.77 15.68
CA ALA A 285 -1.76 29.92 16.48
C ALA A 285 -0.90 29.09 17.45
N ARG A 286 -1.45 28.84 18.64
CA ARG A 286 -0.84 27.96 19.65
C ARG A 286 -1.20 26.50 19.41
N GLY A 287 -2.07 26.19 18.46
CA GLY A 287 -2.43 24.83 18.07
C GLY A 287 -3.61 24.82 17.11
N LEU A 288 -3.90 23.65 16.55
CA LEU A 288 -4.96 23.47 15.56
C LEU A 288 -5.85 22.28 15.92
N VAL A 289 -7.15 22.54 16.01
CA VAL A 289 -8.20 21.50 15.97
C VAL A 289 -8.78 21.48 14.57
N LEU A 290 -8.66 20.35 13.89
CA LEU A 290 -9.25 20.14 12.57
C LEU A 290 -10.50 19.27 12.72
N ILE A 291 -11.65 19.78 12.28
CA ILE A 291 -12.90 19.01 12.20
C ILE A 291 -13.00 18.40 10.81
N ASP A 292 -12.75 17.09 10.72
CA ASP A 292 -12.76 16.32 9.48
C ASP A 292 -12.84 14.83 9.79
N ASP A 293 -13.82 14.12 9.21
CA ASP A 293 -13.96 12.67 9.35
C ASP A 293 -13.00 11.88 8.42
N LYS A 294 -12.41 12.53 7.41
CA LYS A 294 -11.57 11.86 6.41
C LYS A 294 -10.20 11.49 6.96
N ALA A 295 -9.76 10.27 6.70
CA ALA A 295 -8.42 9.78 7.03
C ALA A 295 -8.01 9.95 8.50
N MET A 296 -8.96 9.87 9.44
CA MET A 296 -8.68 9.92 10.87
C MET A 296 -7.85 8.72 11.34
N GLU A 297 -7.98 7.57 10.67
CA GLU A 297 -7.19 6.37 10.94
C GLU A 297 -5.70 6.55 10.63
N ALA A 298 -5.37 7.52 9.76
CA ALA A 298 -4.02 7.83 9.32
C ALA A 298 -3.59 9.20 9.87
N PRO A 299 -3.18 9.27 11.17
CA PRO A 299 -2.81 10.50 11.83
C PRO A 299 -1.61 11.15 11.14
N ILE A 300 -1.66 12.47 10.98
CA ILE A 300 -0.51 13.23 10.48
C ILE A 300 0.49 13.48 11.61
N ASP A 301 1.76 13.47 11.26
CA ASP A 301 2.84 13.94 12.12
C ASP A 301 2.92 15.47 12.07
N THR A 302 2.79 16.10 13.23
CA THR A 302 2.87 17.55 13.39
C THR A 302 4.02 17.98 14.27
N ALA A 303 4.97 17.07 14.55
CA ALA A 303 6.13 17.32 15.38
C ALA A 303 5.73 17.98 16.72
N SER A 304 6.33 19.13 17.05
CA SER A 304 6.03 19.86 18.28
C SER A 304 4.73 20.69 18.23
N PHE A 305 4.14 20.90 17.05
CA PHE A 305 2.95 21.74 16.92
C PHE A 305 1.72 21.00 17.45
N PRO A 306 1.01 21.54 18.46
CA PRO A 306 -0.18 20.90 19.01
C PRO A 306 -1.30 20.83 17.97
N PHE A 307 -1.66 19.61 17.59
CA PHE A 307 -2.65 19.34 16.56
C PHE A 307 -3.56 18.19 17.00
N SER A 308 -4.84 18.28 16.67
CA SER A 308 -5.80 17.19 16.85
C SER A 308 -6.87 17.23 15.77
N GLN A 309 -7.02 16.15 15.00
CA GLN A 309 -8.15 15.96 14.11
C GLN A 309 -9.30 15.26 14.84
N VAL A 310 -10.52 15.75 14.67
CA VAL A 310 -11.73 15.17 15.27
C VAL A 310 -12.83 15.03 14.22
N GLY A 311 -13.70 14.04 14.39
CA GLY A 311 -14.84 13.85 13.50
C GLY A 311 -15.94 14.89 13.69
N ALA A 312 -16.93 14.91 12.79
CA ALA A 312 -17.98 15.93 12.74
C ALA A 312 -18.79 16.04 14.05
N VAL A 313 -19.12 14.92 14.71
CA VAL A 313 -19.88 14.91 15.96
C VAL A 313 -19.11 15.61 17.09
N ALA A 314 -17.84 15.25 17.29
CA ALA A 314 -16.98 15.89 18.28
C ALA A 314 -16.75 17.37 17.92
N GLY A 315 -16.54 17.66 16.63
CA GLY A 315 -16.39 19.02 16.12
C GLY A 315 -17.61 19.91 16.39
N ALA A 316 -18.82 19.40 16.20
CA ALA A 316 -20.05 20.13 16.49
C ALA A 316 -20.14 20.53 17.97
N HIS A 317 -19.80 19.62 18.89
CA HIS A 317 -19.76 19.95 20.32
C HIS A 317 -18.67 20.97 20.68
N ILE A 318 -17.51 20.93 20.02
CA ILE A 318 -16.44 21.92 20.20
C ILE A 318 -16.89 23.30 19.72
N LEU A 319 -17.53 23.39 18.54
CA LEU A 319 -18.08 24.65 18.02
C LEU A 319 -19.21 25.18 18.91
N GLN A 320 -20.08 24.31 19.41
CA GLN A 320 -21.13 24.67 20.37
C GLN A 320 -20.52 25.28 21.64
N TYR A 321 -19.45 24.67 22.19
CA TYR A 321 -18.74 25.20 23.35
C TYR A 321 -18.10 26.57 23.08
N ILE A 322 -17.49 26.77 21.90
CA ILE A 322 -16.92 28.07 21.51
C ILE A 322 -17.99 29.17 21.53
N ASN A 323 -19.22 28.85 21.12
CA ASN A 323 -20.32 29.81 21.10
C ASN A 323 -21.05 29.95 22.44
N SER A 324 -20.87 29.03 23.39
CA SER A 324 -21.59 29.04 24.67
C SER A 324 -20.92 29.89 25.76
N THR A 325 -19.72 30.43 25.53
CA THR A 325 -18.98 31.24 26.50
C THR A 325 -18.19 32.35 25.82
N LYS A 326 -17.98 33.47 26.51
CA LYS A 326 -17.14 34.58 26.02
C LYS A 326 -15.65 34.24 26.02
N ASN A 327 -15.23 33.28 26.87
CA ASN A 327 -13.83 32.91 27.07
C ASN A 327 -13.63 31.40 26.86
N PRO A 328 -13.85 30.87 25.64
CA PRO A 328 -13.65 29.45 25.38
C PRO A 328 -12.16 29.13 25.45
N THR A 329 -11.80 28.10 26.20
CA THR A 329 -10.41 27.66 26.34
C THR A 329 -10.27 26.15 26.13
N ALA A 330 -9.09 25.71 25.70
CA ALA A 330 -8.76 24.29 25.63
C ALA A 330 -7.26 24.05 25.76
N VAL A 331 -6.91 22.79 25.92
CA VAL A 331 -5.55 22.27 25.75
C VAL A 331 -5.60 21.07 24.79
N ILE A 332 -4.62 20.98 23.89
CA ILE A 332 -4.38 19.80 23.06
C ILE A 332 -3.24 19.05 23.73
N LEU A 333 -3.49 17.80 24.10
CA LEU A 333 -2.53 16.96 24.80
C LEU A 333 -1.59 16.25 23.83
N ARG A 334 -0.38 15.94 24.33
CA ARG A 334 0.57 15.05 23.65
C ARG A 334 -0.11 13.76 23.21
N THR A 335 0.26 13.27 22.02
CA THR A 335 -0.22 11.99 21.51
C THR A 335 0.17 10.82 22.44
N LYS A 336 -0.74 9.86 22.58
CA LYS A 336 -0.49 8.57 23.23
C LYS A 336 -0.87 7.41 22.31
N ASP A 337 -0.22 6.26 22.49
CA ASP A 337 -0.59 5.01 21.84
C ASP A 337 -1.82 4.39 22.52
N VAL A 338 -2.69 3.82 21.70
CA VAL A 338 -3.79 2.95 22.14
C VAL A 338 -3.63 1.61 21.46
N ARG A 339 -3.41 0.58 22.27
CA ARG A 339 -3.22 -0.81 21.81
C ARG A 339 -4.55 -1.56 21.82
N LEU A 340 -4.62 -2.67 21.07
CA LEU A 340 -5.81 -3.51 20.92
C LEU A 340 -7.02 -2.71 20.42
N PHE A 341 -6.78 -1.74 19.54
CA PHE A 341 -7.80 -0.92 18.92
C PHE A 341 -8.74 -1.76 18.06
N LYS A 342 -10.03 -1.46 18.12
CA LYS A 342 -11.10 -2.19 17.44
C LYS A 342 -12.02 -1.21 16.70
N PRO A 343 -12.47 -1.53 15.48
CA PRO A 343 -12.07 -2.69 14.68
C PRO A 343 -10.67 -2.52 14.04
N ALA A 344 -9.93 -3.61 13.88
CA ALA A 344 -8.71 -3.67 13.06
C ALA A 344 -8.50 -5.08 12.47
N PRO A 345 -7.99 -5.23 11.23
CA PRO A 345 -7.77 -4.16 10.26
C PRO A 345 -9.08 -3.55 9.72
N VAL A 346 -8.98 -2.29 9.28
CA VAL A 346 -9.90 -1.68 8.31
C VAL A 346 -9.10 -1.25 7.07
N VAL A 347 -9.76 -1.17 5.91
CA VAL A 347 -9.12 -0.66 4.69
C VAL A 347 -8.84 0.84 4.87
N ALA A 348 -7.60 1.26 4.66
CA ALA A 348 -7.24 2.67 4.75
C ALA A 348 -8.00 3.49 3.70
N SER A 349 -8.50 4.67 4.08
CA SER A 349 -9.28 5.53 3.18
C SER A 349 -8.49 5.91 1.93
N PHE A 350 -7.21 6.24 2.08
CA PHE A 350 -6.32 6.59 0.96
C PHE A 350 -5.94 5.38 0.09
N SER A 351 -6.09 4.13 0.56
CA SER A 351 -5.66 2.97 -0.24
C SER A 351 -6.43 2.96 -1.54
N ALA A 352 -5.71 2.97 -2.67
CA ALA A 352 -6.32 3.01 -3.99
C ALA A 352 -7.18 1.76 -4.26
N ARG A 353 -8.24 1.93 -5.06
CA ARG A 353 -9.28 0.93 -5.29
C ARG A 353 -9.31 0.48 -6.75
N GLY A 354 -9.68 -0.77 -6.97
CA GLY A 354 -10.09 -1.25 -8.29
C GLY A 354 -11.44 -0.64 -8.72
N PRO A 355 -11.96 -1.04 -9.89
CA PRO A 355 -11.40 -2.02 -10.82
C PRO A 355 -10.16 -1.53 -11.57
N ALA A 356 -9.30 -2.48 -11.95
CA ALA A 356 -8.35 -2.32 -13.05
C ALA A 356 -8.94 -2.95 -14.32
N ALA A 357 -8.22 -2.92 -15.45
CA ALA A 357 -8.75 -3.31 -16.76
C ALA A 357 -9.39 -4.72 -16.81
N SER A 358 -8.71 -5.79 -16.37
CA SER A 358 -9.20 -7.16 -16.62
C SER A 358 -8.93 -8.20 -15.52
N ILE A 359 -8.12 -7.88 -14.51
CA ILE A 359 -7.88 -8.74 -13.34
C ILE A 359 -8.28 -7.98 -12.07
N LEU A 360 -8.81 -8.71 -11.09
CA LEU A 360 -9.16 -8.14 -9.79
C LEU A 360 -7.92 -7.53 -9.13
N LYS A 361 -7.98 -6.23 -8.85
CA LYS A 361 -6.94 -5.49 -8.13
C LYS A 361 -7.59 -4.63 -7.02
N PRO A 362 -6.87 -4.38 -5.91
CA PRO A 362 -5.54 -4.92 -5.55
C PRO A 362 -5.58 -6.45 -5.33
N ASP A 363 -4.42 -7.11 -5.22
CA ASP A 363 -4.39 -8.57 -5.03
C ASP A 363 -4.67 -8.97 -3.58
N LEU A 364 -4.15 -8.19 -2.63
CA LEU A 364 -4.23 -8.45 -1.19
C LEU A 364 -4.01 -7.16 -0.39
N MET A 365 -4.19 -7.25 0.92
CA MET A 365 -4.07 -6.15 1.87
C MET A 365 -3.12 -6.51 3.02
N VAL A 366 -2.46 -5.49 3.56
CA VAL A 366 -1.49 -5.61 4.66
C VAL A 366 -1.34 -4.29 5.43
N PRO A 367 -0.73 -4.31 6.63
CA PRO A 367 -0.51 -3.13 7.44
C PRO A 367 0.24 -2.03 6.68
N GLY A 368 -0.43 -0.90 6.45
CA GLY A 368 0.13 0.26 5.77
C GLY A 368 -0.12 1.58 6.50
N VAL A 369 -0.81 1.56 7.64
CA VAL A 369 -1.14 2.76 8.40
C VAL A 369 -0.37 2.77 9.71
N SER A 370 0.26 3.92 10.03
CA SER A 370 0.92 4.15 11.31
C SER A 370 2.05 3.14 11.61
N ILE A 371 2.87 2.84 10.59
CA ILE A 371 3.98 1.88 10.66
C ILE A 371 5.25 2.58 11.16
N LEU A 372 5.82 2.06 12.25
CA LEU A 372 7.12 2.47 12.78
C LEU A 372 8.21 1.72 12.01
N ALA A 373 9.16 2.43 11.40
CA ALA A 373 10.32 1.83 10.78
C ALA A 373 11.52 2.79 10.81
N ALA A 374 12.69 2.32 10.40
CA ALA A 374 13.91 3.11 10.45
C ALA A 374 13.79 4.35 9.55
N MET A 375 14.40 5.43 9.99
CA MET A 375 14.43 6.70 9.28
C MET A 375 15.84 7.27 9.39
N PRO A 376 16.41 7.85 8.32
CA PRO A 376 17.62 8.62 8.44
C PRO A 376 17.36 9.79 9.41
N PRO A 377 18.27 10.09 10.35
CA PRO A 377 18.12 11.20 11.28
C PRO A 377 18.27 12.53 10.50
N MET A 378 17.17 12.99 9.91
CA MET A 378 17.13 14.18 9.05
C MET A 378 16.33 15.31 9.71
N ASN A 379 16.59 16.53 9.26
CA ASN A 379 15.91 17.79 9.57
C ASN A 379 15.66 18.05 11.07
N MET A 380 16.49 18.92 11.66
CA MET A 380 16.34 19.33 13.07
C MET A 380 15.02 20.09 13.34
N GLU A 381 14.35 20.62 12.32
CA GLU A 381 13.14 21.43 12.47
C GLU A 381 11.93 20.65 13.00
N ASP A 382 11.82 19.36 12.68
CA ASP A 382 10.72 18.49 13.13
C ASP A 382 11.06 17.73 14.44
N VAL A 383 12.19 18.06 15.07
CA VAL A 383 12.63 17.41 16.31
C VAL A 383 11.95 18.07 17.52
N PRO A 384 11.31 17.28 18.42
CA PRO A 384 10.76 17.83 19.65
C PRO A 384 11.81 18.52 20.51
N ALA A 385 11.44 19.64 21.13
CA ALA A 385 12.35 20.42 21.96
C ALA A 385 13.03 19.54 23.04
N GLY A 386 14.36 19.63 23.13
CA GLY A 386 15.16 18.83 24.06
C GLY A 386 15.36 17.36 23.65
N LYS A 387 15.03 16.98 22.42
CA LYS A 387 15.30 15.64 21.85
C LYS A 387 16.34 15.72 20.73
N LYS A 388 16.92 14.57 20.39
CA LYS A 388 17.75 14.37 19.20
C LYS A 388 16.87 13.83 18.07
N PRO A 389 17.26 13.99 16.78
CA PRO A 389 16.57 13.34 15.68
C PRO A 389 16.38 11.84 15.92
N SER A 390 15.15 11.36 15.75
CA SER A 390 14.82 9.95 15.91
C SER A 390 15.37 9.11 14.75
N SER A 391 15.91 7.93 15.04
CA SER A 391 16.30 6.93 14.03
C SER A 391 15.11 6.11 13.51
N PHE A 392 13.91 6.40 14.00
CA PHE A 392 12.65 5.80 13.56
C PHE A 392 11.61 6.87 13.30
N SER A 393 10.69 6.62 12.37
CA SER A 393 9.50 7.44 12.18
C SER A 393 8.27 6.59 11.92
N ILE A 394 7.11 7.20 12.15
CA ILE A 394 5.80 6.57 11.90
C ILE A 394 5.23 7.14 10.60
N LYS A 395 4.99 6.28 9.61
CA LYS A 395 4.45 6.67 8.31
C LYS A 395 3.25 5.82 7.92
N SER A 396 2.43 6.36 7.01
CA SER A 396 1.26 5.69 6.44
C SER A 396 1.29 5.77 4.92
N GLY A 397 0.87 4.70 4.26
CA GLY A 397 0.79 4.60 2.81
C GLY A 397 0.79 3.14 2.35
N THR A 398 0.32 2.88 1.12
CA THR A 398 0.56 1.59 0.45
C THR A 398 2.06 1.32 0.25
N SER A 399 2.90 2.36 0.28
CA SER A 399 4.35 2.25 0.37
C SER A 399 4.85 1.55 1.65
N MET A 400 4.12 1.63 2.76
CA MET A 400 4.47 0.90 3.99
C MET A 400 3.89 -0.52 3.98
N ALA A 401 2.82 -0.74 3.21
CA ALA A 401 2.18 -2.05 3.04
C ALA A 401 3.00 -2.98 2.12
N CYS A 402 3.44 -2.47 0.96
CA CYS A 402 4.28 -3.19 -0.02
C CYS A 402 5.48 -3.95 0.58
N PRO A 403 6.35 -3.35 1.42
CA PRO A 403 7.50 -4.04 1.98
C PRO A 403 7.14 -5.15 2.97
N HIS A 404 5.98 -5.11 3.65
CA HIS A 404 5.51 -6.25 4.46
C HIS A 404 5.33 -7.50 3.59
N VAL A 405 4.73 -7.33 2.41
CA VAL A 405 4.51 -8.43 1.45
C VAL A 405 5.81 -8.89 0.83
N ALA A 406 6.76 -7.98 0.54
CA ALA A 406 8.08 -8.37 0.09
C ALA A 406 8.83 -9.20 1.14
N GLY A 407 8.76 -8.81 2.42
CA GLY A 407 9.29 -9.59 3.54
C GLY A 407 8.62 -10.97 3.66
N ALA A 408 7.29 -11.04 3.56
CA ALA A 408 6.56 -12.30 3.56
C ALA A 408 6.92 -13.19 2.35
N GLY A 409 7.08 -12.60 1.16
CA GLY A 409 7.51 -13.30 -0.04
C GLY A 409 8.93 -13.87 0.10
N ALA A 410 9.87 -13.10 0.66
CA ALA A 410 11.22 -13.56 0.95
C ALA A 410 11.23 -14.70 1.99
N PHE A 411 10.39 -14.59 3.03
CA PHE A 411 10.19 -15.65 4.01
C PHE A 411 9.67 -16.94 3.35
N LEU A 412 8.63 -16.86 2.52
CA LEU A 412 8.10 -18.02 1.80
C LEU A 412 9.12 -18.61 0.81
N LYS A 413 9.87 -17.78 0.09
CA LYS A 413 10.93 -18.24 -0.81
C LYS A 413 12.06 -18.94 -0.04
N SER A 414 12.37 -18.52 1.18
CA SER A 414 13.36 -19.20 2.02
C SER A 414 12.88 -20.57 2.50
N ALA A 415 11.60 -20.71 2.82
CA ALA A 415 10.99 -21.98 3.21
C ALA A 415 10.73 -22.91 2.01
N HIS A 416 10.48 -22.33 0.83
CA HIS A 416 10.18 -23.04 -0.42
C HIS A 416 11.01 -22.49 -1.60
N PRO A 417 12.31 -22.81 -1.68
CA PRO A 417 13.21 -22.24 -2.69
C PRO A 417 12.78 -22.50 -4.13
N GLY A 418 12.10 -23.61 -4.39
CA GLY A 418 11.60 -23.99 -5.72
C GLY A 418 10.29 -23.32 -6.15
N TRP A 419 9.62 -22.55 -5.29
CA TRP A 419 8.35 -21.91 -5.67
C TRP A 419 8.56 -20.76 -6.66
N SER A 420 7.72 -20.73 -7.70
CA SER A 420 7.63 -19.61 -8.65
C SER A 420 7.06 -18.37 -7.95
N PRO A 421 7.27 -17.16 -8.52
CA PRO A 421 6.60 -15.94 -8.03
C PRO A 421 5.07 -16.09 -7.99
N SER A 422 4.50 -16.77 -8.99
CA SER A 422 3.07 -17.07 -9.07
C SER A 422 2.57 -17.93 -7.93
N ILE A 423 3.31 -18.99 -7.58
CA ILE A 423 2.98 -19.88 -6.46
C ILE A 423 3.04 -19.11 -5.12
N ILE A 424 4.06 -18.28 -4.91
CA ILE A 424 4.18 -17.46 -3.68
C ILE A 424 3.01 -16.48 -3.56
N ARG A 425 2.69 -15.76 -4.63
CA ARG A 425 1.51 -14.88 -4.70
C ARG A 425 0.23 -15.66 -4.40
N SER A 426 0.04 -16.83 -5.02
CA SER A 426 -1.14 -17.65 -4.79
C SER A 426 -1.24 -18.05 -3.32
N ALA A 427 -0.14 -18.50 -2.70
CA ALA A 427 -0.14 -18.89 -1.29
C ALA A 427 -0.52 -17.74 -0.36
N LEU A 428 -0.01 -16.53 -0.62
CA LEU A 428 -0.36 -15.33 0.15
C LEU A 428 -1.82 -14.92 -0.02
N MET A 429 -2.34 -14.99 -1.25
CA MET A 429 -3.73 -14.61 -1.54
C MET A 429 -4.74 -15.62 -1.00
N THR A 430 -4.56 -16.91 -1.27
CA THR A 430 -5.58 -17.92 -0.96
C THR A 430 -5.72 -18.23 0.53
N THR A 431 -4.72 -17.84 1.33
CA THR A 431 -4.70 -18.02 2.79
C THR A 431 -5.03 -16.75 3.58
N ALA A 432 -5.28 -15.63 2.88
CA ALA A 432 -5.66 -14.35 3.47
C ALA A 432 -7.00 -14.43 4.23
N THR A 433 -7.21 -13.49 5.15
CA THR A 433 -8.46 -13.34 5.91
C THR A 433 -9.22 -12.08 5.51
N VAL A 434 -10.55 -12.19 5.46
CA VAL A 434 -11.47 -11.08 5.25
C VAL A 434 -12.14 -10.63 6.56
N ARG A 435 -11.62 -11.06 7.71
CA ARG A 435 -12.16 -10.76 9.04
C ARG A 435 -11.23 -9.88 9.86
N ASN A 436 -11.82 -8.96 10.61
CA ASN A 436 -11.13 -8.13 11.59
C ASN A 436 -11.04 -8.83 12.97
N ASN A 437 -10.43 -8.15 13.94
CA ASN A 437 -10.25 -8.60 15.33
C ASN A 437 -11.54 -8.62 16.17
N LEU A 438 -12.70 -8.32 15.58
CA LEU A 438 -14.04 -8.59 16.12
C LEU A 438 -14.68 -9.85 15.49
N GLY A 439 -13.96 -10.54 14.60
CA GLY A 439 -14.51 -11.64 13.81
C GLY A 439 -15.50 -11.18 12.73
N GLN A 440 -15.66 -9.88 12.52
CA GLN A 440 -16.57 -9.30 11.53
C GLN A 440 -15.85 -9.12 10.18
N PRO A 441 -16.58 -9.03 9.06
CA PRO A 441 -16.00 -8.64 7.78
C PRO A 441 -15.21 -7.32 7.90
N VAL A 442 -14.07 -7.24 7.23
CA VAL A 442 -13.29 -6.00 7.15
C VAL A 442 -14.14 -4.90 6.51
N ALA A 443 -14.09 -3.71 7.12
CA ALA A 443 -14.81 -2.53 6.67
C ALA A 443 -13.84 -1.42 6.25
N SER A 444 -14.34 -0.34 5.67
CA SER A 444 -13.58 0.89 5.48
C SER A 444 -13.40 1.61 6.82
N SER A 445 -12.55 2.64 6.86
CA SER A 445 -12.43 3.51 8.03
C SER A 445 -13.72 4.27 8.39
N SER A 446 -14.65 4.44 7.44
CA SER A 446 -15.99 5.01 7.68
C SER A 446 -17.03 3.97 8.13
N GLY A 447 -16.65 2.69 8.23
CA GLY A 447 -17.57 1.58 8.54
C GLY A 447 -18.35 1.06 7.34
N ALA A 448 -18.03 1.49 6.12
CA ALA A 448 -18.68 0.99 4.91
C ALA A 448 -18.23 -0.44 4.59
N VAL A 449 -19.12 -1.22 3.96
CA VAL A 449 -18.82 -2.56 3.45
C VAL A 449 -17.70 -2.48 2.42
N THR A 450 -16.74 -3.40 2.50
CA THR A 450 -15.63 -3.49 1.54
C THR A 450 -15.76 -4.72 0.64
N THR A 451 -15.04 -4.68 -0.46
CA THR A 451 -15.16 -5.57 -1.61
C THR A 451 -13.79 -6.08 -2.05
N GLY A 452 -13.77 -6.97 -3.04
CA GLY A 452 -12.52 -7.40 -3.67
C GLY A 452 -11.73 -6.25 -4.32
N HIS A 453 -12.40 -5.18 -4.76
CA HIS A 453 -11.72 -3.99 -5.30
C HIS A 453 -11.11 -3.09 -4.22
N ASP A 454 -11.36 -3.36 -2.94
CA ASP A 454 -10.80 -2.62 -1.82
C ASP A 454 -9.60 -3.33 -1.18
N MET A 455 -9.71 -4.66 -1.01
CA MET A 455 -8.74 -5.46 -0.23
C MET A 455 -8.19 -6.68 -0.99
N GLY A 456 -8.62 -6.91 -2.23
CA GLY A 456 -8.26 -8.12 -2.98
C GLY A 456 -8.75 -9.39 -2.28
N ALA A 457 -7.83 -10.32 -2.03
CA ALA A 457 -8.10 -11.54 -1.28
C ALA A 457 -8.30 -11.33 0.23
N GLY A 458 -7.87 -10.19 0.77
CA GLY A 458 -7.95 -9.85 2.20
C GLY A 458 -6.57 -9.58 2.82
N GLU A 459 -6.55 -9.50 4.16
CA GLU A 459 -5.33 -9.32 4.96
C GLU A 459 -4.50 -10.60 4.98
N ILE A 460 -3.20 -10.53 4.66
CA ILE A 460 -2.37 -11.74 4.58
C ILE A 460 -2.13 -12.39 5.95
N LEU A 461 -1.91 -13.71 5.94
CA LEU A 461 -1.50 -14.49 7.10
C LEU A 461 -0.24 -15.29 6.74
N PRO A 462 0.98 -14.73 6.89
CA PRO A 462 2.20 -15.32 6.33
C PRO A 462 2.49 -16.75 6.82
N LEU A 463 2.14 -17.06 8.07
CA LEU A 463 2.31 -18.41 8.62
C LEU A 463 1.38 -19.45 7.98
N ARG A 464 0.16 -19.06 7.60
CA ARG A 464 -0.75 -19.96 6.85
C ARG A 464 -0.27 -20.16 5.41
N ALA A 465 0.33 -19.14 4.81
CA ALA A 465 0.88 -19.21 3.46
C ALA A 465 2.09 -20.16 3.32
N LEU A 466 2.70 -20.62 4.42
CA LEU A 466 3.74 -21.65 4.39
C LEU A 466 3.22 -23.01 3.93
N SER A 467 1.96 -23.32 4.21
CA SER A 467 1.30 -24.56 3.79
C SER A 467 -0.10 -24.22 3.30
N PRO A 468 -0.24 -23.72 2.06
CA PRO A 468 -1.52 -23.26 1.54
C PRO A 468 -2.43 -24.43 1.08
N GLY A 469 -1.92 -25.65 1.00
CA GLY A 469 -2.63 -26.81 0.44
C GLY A 469 -2.65 -26.78 -1.09
N LEU A 470 -3.40 -25.84 -1.68
CA LEU A 470 -3.48 -25.64 -3.13
C LEU A 470 -2.95 -24.27 -3.55
N VAL A 471 -2.37 -24.23 -4.75
CA VAL A 471 -1.90 -22.99 -5.40
C VAL A 471 -2.34 -22.92 -6.86
N PHE A 472 -2.43 -21.71 -7.38
CA PHE A 472 -2.74 -21.39 -8.76
C PHE A 472 -1.49 -20.84 -9.43
N ASP A 473 -0.77 -21.70 -10.14
CA ASP A 473 0.41 -21.28 -10.87
C ASP A 473 0.00 -20.61 -12.19
N THR A 474 0.48 -19.39 -12.40
CA THR A 474 0.31 -18.64 -13.64
C THR A 474 1.64 -18.62 -14.35
N THR A 475 1.69 -19.14 -15.57
CA THR A 475 2.92 -19.29 -16.35
C THR A 475 3.21 -18.05 -17.18
N THR A 476 4.43 -17.92 -17.69
CA THR A 476 4.77 -16.89 -18.69
C THR A 476 3.86 -16.96 -19.90
N ARG A 477 3.51 -18.17 -20.39
CA ARG A 477 2.60 -18.34 -21.53
C ARG A 477 1.21 -17.77 -21.25
N ASP A 478 0.71 -17.90 -20.02
CA ASP A 478 -0.57 -17.30 -19.63
C ASP A 478 -0.54 -15.77 -19.71
N TYR A 479 0.57 -15.14 -19.31
CA TYR A 479 0.75 -13.69 -19.42
C TYR A 479 0.90 -13.21 -20.87
N LEU A 480 1.58 -13.98 -21.72
CA LEU A 480 1.65 -13.66 -23.14
C LEU A 480 0.28 -13.79 -23.81
N ASN A 481 -0.49 -14.83 -23.46
CA ASN A 481 -1.86 -14.98 -23.91
C ASN A 481 -2.74 -13.82 -23.43
N PHE A 482 -2.59 -13.41 -22.17
CA PHE A 482 -3.27 -12.24 -21.61
C PHE A 482 -3.02 -10.98 -22.45
N LEU A 483 -1.78 -10.70 -22.84
CA LEU A 483 -1.44 -9.57 -23.71
C LEU A 483 -2.17 -9.68 -25.07
N CYS A 484 -2.17 -10.85 -25.70
CA CYS A 484 -2.93 -11.06 -26.93
C CYS A 484 -4.42 -10.74 -26.74
N TYR A 485 -5.03 -11.23 -25.66
CA TYR A 485 -6.45 -11.03 -25.39
C TYR A 485 -6.81 -9.58 -25.08
N GLN A 486 -5.86 -8.79 -24.57
CA GLN A 486 -6.00 -7.35 -24.37
C GLN A 486 -5.88 -6.55 -25.68
N GLY A 487 -5.33 -7.16 -26.75
CA GLY A 487 -5.22 -6.55 -28.09
C GLY A 487 -3.81 -6.23 -28.55
N TYR A 488 -2.78 -6.67 -27.83
CA TYR A 488 -1.41 -6.52 -28.30
C TYR A 488 -1.10 -7.47 -29.46
N GLU A 489 -0.48 -6.93 -30.52
CA GLU A 489 -0.07 -7.71 -31.69
C GLU A 489 1.08 -8.67 -31.35
N ASP A 490 1.09 -9.83 -32.03
CA ASP A 490 2.13 -10.85 -31.86
C ASP A 490 3.54 -10.28 -32.11
N LYS A 491 3.72 -9.45 -33.14
CA LYS A 491 5.00 -8.78 -33.45
C LYS A 491 5.53 -7.95 -32.28
N VAL A 492 4.66 -7.21 -31.60
CA VAL A 492 5.03 -6.37 -30.46
C VAL A 492 5.40 -7.25 -29.27
N ILE A 493 4.60 -8.28 -28.99
CA ILE A 493 4.88 -9.24 -27.92
C ILE A 493 6.22 -9.93 -28.15
N ARG A 494 6.48 -10.47 -29.35
CA ARG A 494 7.76 -11.11 -29.72
C ARG A 494 8.95 -10.18 -29.48
N LYS A 495 8.83 -8.91 -29.87
CA LYS A 495 9.88 -7.91 -29.71
C LYS A 495 10.18 -7.65 -28.24
N VAL A 496 9.16 -7.56 -27.40
CA VAL A 496 9.32 -7.31 -25.96
C VAL A 496 9.85 -8.54 -25.25
N THR A 497 9.37 -9.74 -25.58
CA THR A 497 9.64 -10.96 -24.80
C THR A 497 10.89 -11.70 -25.23
N GLY A 498 11.38 -11.45 -26.45
CA GLY A 498 12.44 -12.22 -27.09
C GLY A 498 12.01 -13.61 -27.57
N ASP A 499 10.74 -13.98 -27.43
CA ASP A 499 10.20 -15.25 -27.91
C ASP A 499 9.78 -15.13 -29.39
N ALA A 500 10.73 -15.34 -30.29
CA ALA A 500 10.52 -15.19 -31.73
C ALA A 500 9.47 -16.16 -32.31
N GLN A 501 9.16 -17.27 -31.62
CA GLN A 501 8.21 -18.29 -32.08
C GLN A 501 6.80 -18.07 -31.52
N PHE A 502 6.63 -17.13 -30.58
CA PHE A 502 5.35 -16.88 -29.95
C PHE A 502 4.28 -16.46 -30.96
N THR A 503 3.10 -17.08 -30.91
CA THR A 503 1.94 -16.65 -31.70
C THR A 503 0.73 -16.52 -30.80
N CYS A 504 -0.03 -15.45 -31.02
CA CYS A 504 -1.26 -15.21 -30.29
C CYS A 504 -2.29 -16.32 -30.56
N PRO A 505 -3.01 -16.79 -29.52
CA PRO A 505 -4.09 -17.75 -29.71
C PRO A 505 -5.19 -17.20 -30.65
N ARG A 506 -5.85 -18.10 -31.38
CA ARG A 506 -7.02 -17.73 -32.19
C ARG A 506 -8.12 -17.14 -31.30
N GLY A 507 -8.84 -16.13 -31.81
CA GLY A 507 -9.92 -15.47 -31.09
C GLY A 507 -9.49 -14.30 -30.20
N ALA A 508 -8.21 -13.93 -30.19
CA ALA A 508 -7.75 -12.65 -29.67
C ALA A 508 -8.02 -11.49 -30.66
N PRO A 509 -8.28 -10.25 -30.20
CA PRO A 509 -8.52 -9.85 -28.81
C PRO A 509 -9.86 -10.33 -28.25
N SER A 510 -9.91 -10.64 -26.95
CA SER A 510 -11.15 -11.03 -26.27
C SER A 510 -11.03 -10.89 -24.75
N PRO A 511 -11.71 -9.89 -24.13
CA PRO A 511 -11.77 -9.76 -22.68
C PRO A 511 -12.34 -11.00 -21.98
N ASP A 512 -13.24 -11.73 -22.65
CA ASP A 512 -13.81 -12.97 -22.12
C ASP A 512 -12.74 -14.07 -22.01
N LEU A 513 -11.82 -14.13 -22.97
CA LEU A 513 -10.70 -15.08 -22.93
C LEU A 513 -9.72 -14.74 -21.81
N ILE A 514 -9.54 -13.47 -21.42
CA ILE A 514 -8.74 -13.10 -20.24
C ILE A 514 -9.28 -13.79 -18.98
N ALA A 515 -10.58 -13.60 -18.70
CA ALA A 515 -11.21 -14.16 -17.51
C ALA A 515 -11.13 -15.70 -17.48
N LYS A 516 -11.26 -16.33 -18.65
CA LYS A 516 -11.32 -17.78 -18.84
C LYS A 516 -9.96 -18.49 -18.79
N SER A 517 -8.91 -17.86 -19.29
CA SER A 517 -7.63 -18.53 -19.58
C SER A 517 -6.54 -18.28 -18.54
N VAL A 518 -6.53 -17.11 -17.88
CA VAL A 518 -5.46 -16.78 -16.94
C VAL A 518 -5.71 -17.50 -15.61
N ASN A 519 -4.81 -18.42 -15.25
CA ASN A 519 -4.90 -19.21 -14.01
C ASN A 519 -4.49 -18.38 -12.77
N TYR A 520 -5.29 -17.34 -12.48
CA TYR A 520 -5.05 -16.38 -11.41
C TYR A 520 -5.80 -16.78 -10.12
N PRO A 521 -5.24 -16.56 -8.91
CA PRO A 521 -5.90 -16.78 -7.61
C PRO A 521 -7.03 -15.78 -7.29
N SER A 522 -7.71 -15.27 -8.32
CA SER A 522 -8.95 -14.50 -8.24
C SER A 522 -9.70 -14.62 -9.58
N ILE A 523 -11.00 -14.32 -9.57
CA ILE A 523 -11.82 -14.34 -10.78
C ILE A 523 -12.40 -12.94 -11.01
N SER A 524 -12.20 -12.39 -12.21
CA SER A 524 -12.85 -11.15 -12.65
C SER A 524 -13.67 -11.45 -13.90
N VAL A 525 -14.98 -11.20 -13.85
CA VAL A 525 -15.88 -11.33 -15.01
C VAL A 525 -16.27 -9.92 -15.44
N PRO A 526 -15.74 -9.42 -16.59
CA PRO A 526 -15.90 -8.03 -16.99
C PRO A 526 -17.33 -7.68 -17.42
N ARG A 527 -18.10 -8.68 -17.83
CA ARG A 527 -19.49 -8.53 -18.27
C ARG A 527 -20.26 -9.83 -18.06
N LEU A 528 -21.34 -9.77 -17.30
CA LEU A 528 -22.34 -10.82 -17.19
C LEU A 528 -23.70 -10.27 -17.60
N ALA A 529 -24.20 -10.69 -18.76
CA ALA A 529 -25.48 -10.25 -19.30
C ALA A 529 -26.61 -11.23 -18.92
N ALA A 530 -27.83 -10.70 -18.81
CA ALA A 530 -29.02 -11.51 -18.56
C ALA A 530 -29.17 -12.64 -19.60
N GLY A 531 -29.48 -13.85 -19.13
CA GLY A 531 -29.65 -15.03 -19.99
C GLY A 531 -28.37 -15.58 -20.62
N LYS A 532 -27.19 -15.00 -20.36
CA LYS A 532 -25.90 -15.46 -20.88
C LYS A 532 -24.97 -15.88 -19.73
N PRO A 533 -24.99 -17.16 -19.31
CA PRO A 533 -24.05 -17.65 -18.31
C PRO A 533 -22.60 -17.47 -18.75
N PHE A 534 -21.72 -17.20 -17.79
CA PHE A 534 -20.29 -17.06 -18.01
C PHE A 534 -19.53 -18.08 -17.17
N ALA A 535 -18.73 -18.92 -17.81
CA ALA A 535 -17.94 -19.95 -17.14
C ALA A 535 -16.45 -19.62 -17.19
N VAL A 536 -15.75 -19.90 -16.10
CA VAL A 536 -14.31 -19.64 -15.90
C VAL A 536 -13.64 -20.92 -15.41
N SER A 537 -12.55 -21.33 -16.05
CA SER A 537 -11.76 -22.48 -15.62
C SER A 537 -10.56 -22.06 -14.77
N ARG A 538 -10.20 -22.89 -13.79
CA ARG A 538 -9.00 -22.76 -12.97
C ARG A 538 -8.35 -24.11 -12.79
N THR A 539 -7.02 -24.13 -12.70
CA THR A 539 -6.23 -25.32 -12.44
C THR A 539 -5.49 -25.15 -11.13
N ALA A 540 -5.89 -25.95 -10.14
CA ALA A 540 -5.26 -25.99 -8.83
C ALA A 540 -4.13 -27.03 -8.82
N THR A 541 -2.99 -26.66 -8.25
CA THR A 541 -1.86 -27.56 -8.00
C THR A 541 -1.79 -27.87 -6.51
N ASN A 542 -1.74 -29.16 -6.15
CA ASN A 542 -1.59 -29.57 -4.76
C ASN A 542 -0.12 -29.45 -4.32
N VAL A 543 0.17 -28.57 -3.38
CA VAL A 543 1.50 -28.43 -2.76
C VAL A 543 1.57 -29.01 -1.35
N GLY A 544 0.43 -29.49 -0.83
CA GLY A 544 0.29 -30.16 0.46
C GLY A 544 0.57 -31.66 0.40
N GLN A 545 -0.16 -32.42 1.20
CA GLN A 545 0.01 -33.87 1.33
C GLN A 545 -0.54 -34.63 0.11
N SER A 546 0.00 -35.82 -0.14
CA SER A 546 -0.56 -36.78 -1.09
C SER A 546 -1.91 -37.32 -0.59
N ASN A 547 -2.73 -37.89 -1.48
CA ASN A 547 -4.07 -38.42 -1.17
C ASN A 547 -5.01 -37.40 -0.50
N ALA A 548 -4.97 -36.15 -0.95
CA ALA A 548 -5.82 -35.08 -0.45
C ALA A 548 -7.11 -34.96 -1.26
N THR A 549 -8.23 -34.71 -0.57
CA THR A 549 -9.53 -34.40 -1.20
C THR A 549 -10.04 -33.07 -0.69
N TYR A 550 -10.27 -32.14 -1.61
CA TYR A 550 -10.83 -30.84 -1.30
C TYR A 550 -12.31 -30.78 -1.70
N ALA A 551 -13.17 -30.28 -0.81
CA ALA A 551 -14.57 -29.98 -1.08
C ALA A 551 -14.77 -28.47 -1.26
N VAL A 552 -15.67 -28.08 -2.16
CA VAL A 552 -15.95 -26.67 -2.46
C VAL A 552 -17.08 -26.10 -1.60
N THR A 553 -16.90 -24.86 -1.14
CA THR A 553 -17.95 -23.98 -0.65
C THR A 553 -17.98 -22.70 -1.48
N VAL A 554 -19.17 -22.11 -1.65
CA VAL A 554 -19.39 -20.94 -2.50
C VAL A 554 -20.10 -19.86 -1.70
N GLU A 555 -19.47 -18.68 -1.63
CA GLU A 555 -20.04 -17.45 -1.08
C GLU A 555 -20.63 -16.64 -2.25
N ALA A 556 -21.91 -16.84 -2.55
CA ALA A 556 -22.59 -16.13 -3.65
C ALA A 556 -23.38 -14.90 -3.13
N PRO A 557 -23.23 -13.72 -3.76
CA PRO A 557 -24.02 -12.54 -3.39
C PRO A 557 -25.48 -12.67 -3.86
N PRO A 558 -26.42 -11.92 -3.25
CA PRO A 558 -27.83 -11.92 -3.66
C PRO A 558 -28.00 -11.63 -5.15
N GLY A 559 -28.82 -12.44 -5.82
CA GLY A 559 -29.15 -12.29 -7.24
C GLY A 559 -28.12 -12.85 -8.23
N LEU A 560 -27.00 -13.41 -7.76
CA LEU A 560 -25.98 -14.08 -8.59
C LEU A 560 -26.00 -15.59 -8.32
N LEU A 561 -26.23 -16.39 -9.35
CA LEU A 561 -26.11 -17.84 -9.27
C LEU A 561 -24.67 -18.24 -9.60
N VAL A 562 -24.01 -18.91 -8.66
CA VAL A 562 -22.62 -19.37 -8.80
C VAL A 562 -22.57 -20.88 -8.60
N LYS A 563 -22.11 -21.62 -9.61
CA LYS A 563 -21.98 -23.09 -9.57
C LYS A 563 -20.54 -23.51 -9.85
N VAL A 564 -20.06 -24.51 -9.13
CA VAL A 564 -18.70 -25.06 -9.31
C VAL A 564 -18.78 -26.54 -9.69
N SER A 565 -18.00 -26.95 -10.68
CA SER A 565 -17.88 -28.34 -11.14
C SER A 565 -16.41 -28.72 -11.40
N PRO A 566 -15.92 -29.86 -10.90
CA PRO A 566 -16.58 -30.79 -9.98
C PRO A 566 -16.78 -30.17 -8.58
N LYS A 567 -17.55 -30.82 -7.69
CA LYS A 567 -17.70 -30.39 -6.28
C LYS A 567 -16.55 -30.84 -5.37
N ARG A 568 -15.69 -31.73 -5.86
CA ARG A 568 -14.53 -32.27 -5.15
C ARG A 568 -13.33 -32.33 -6.09
N LEU A 569 -12.16 -31.97 -5.58
CA LEU A 569 -10.87 -32.18 -6.26
C LEU A 569 -10.09 -33.25 -5.52
N LEU A 570 -9.64 -34.27 -6.24
CA LEU A 570 -8.89 -35.39 -5.70
C LEU A 570 -7.45 -35.32 -6.22
N PHE A 571 -6.48 -35.45 -5.31
CA PHE A 571 -5.07 -35.43 -5.63
C PHE A 571 -4.38 -36.66 -5.05
N SER A 572 -3.94 -37.57 -5.92
CA SER A 572 -3.22 -38.79 -5.50
C SER A 572 -1.81 -38.49 -4.97
N ARG A 573 -1.17 -37.43 -5.46
CA ARG A 573 0.19 -37.05 -5.05
C ARG A 573 0.38 -35.54 -4.94
N ARG A 574 1.41 -35.13 -4.20
CA ARG A 574 1.94 -33.76 -4.24
C ARG A 574 2.35 -33.40 -5.67
N TRP A 575 2.15 -32.14 -6.04
CA TRP A 575 2.33 -31.54 -7.36
C TRP A 575 1.39 -32.06 -8.46
N ALA A 576 0.39 -32.88 -8.12
CA ALA A 576 -0.69 -33.18 -9.05
C ALA A 576 -1.58 -31.93 -9.24
N THR A 577 -2.12 -31.80 -10.46
CA THR A 577 -3.02 -30.71 -10.84
C THR A 577 -4.44 -31.23 -11.05
N ALA A 578 -5.44 -30.42 -10.73
CA ALA A 578 -6.83 -30.69 -11.05
C ALA A 578 -7.53 -29.39 -11.46
N SER A 579 -8.35 -29.47 -12.50
CA SER A 579 -9.10 -28.33 -13.02
C SER A 579 -10.54 -28.34 -12.53
N TYR A 580 -11.10 -27.15 -12.35
CA TYR A 580 -12.52 -26.93 -12.08
C TYR A 580 -13.04 -25.75 -12.87
N GLU A 581 -14.36 -25.69 -13.01
CA GLU A 581 -15.08 -24.60 -13.64
C GLU A 581 -15.99 -23.90 -12.62
N VAL A 582 -16.01 -22.58 -12.67
CA VAL A 582 -16.95 -21.71 -11.96
C VAL A 582 -17.86 -21.05 -12.98
N SER A 583 -19.16 -21.32 -12.91
CA SER A 583 -20.17 -20.70 -13.77
C SER A 583 -20.99 -19.67 -13.01
N PHE A 584 -21.19 -18.53 -13.65
CA PHE A 584 -21.94 -17.38 -13.16
C PHE A 584 -23.16 -17.17 -14.04
N ALA A 585 -24.32 -16.97 -13.43
CA ALA A 585 -25.54 -16.59 -14.13
C ALA A 585 -26.32 -15.56 -13.31
N GLN A 586 -26.97 -14.62 -14.01
CA GLN A 586 -27.81 -13.62 -13.37
C GLN A 586 -29.15 -14.25 -12.94
N ALA A 587 -29.53 -14.02 -11.69
CA ALA A 587 -30.79 -14.45 -11.09
C ALA A 587 -31.42 -13.27 -10.32
N GLY A 588 -31.46 -12.09 -10.95
CA GLY A 588 -31.96 -10.85 -10.35
C GLY A 588 -30.90 -9.95 -9.68
N ALA A 589 -29.61 -10.16 -9.96
CA ALA A 589 -28.55 -9.27 -9.48
C ALA A 589 -28.75 -7.83 -10.00
N ARG A 590 -28.44 -6.86 -9.14
CA ARG A 590 -28.37 -5.44 -9.50
C ARG A 590 -27.22 -5.21 -10.48
N LYS A 591 -27.36 -4.20 -11.34
CA LYS A 591 -26.28 -3.76 -12.23
C LYS A 591 -25.05 -3.30 -11.43
N GLY A 592 -23.88 -3.53 -11.99
CA GLY A 592 -22.58 -3.26 -11.37
C GLY A 592 -21.90 -4.52 -10.83
N TYR A 593 -20.84 -4.31 -10.05
CA TYR A 593 -20.04 -5.41 -9.53
C TYR A 593 -20.71 -6.14 -8.35
N ALA A 594 -20.80 -7.46 -8.49
CA ALA A 594 -21.16 -8.40 -7.44
C ALA A 594 -19.92 -9.18 -7.00
N TYR A 595 -19.75 -9.38 -5.69
CA TYR A 595 -18.55 -9.99 -5.10
C TYR A 595 -18.88 -11.23 -4.30
N GLY A 596 -17.94 -12.16 -4.26
CA GLY A 596 -18.04 -13.38 -3.47
C GLY A 596 -16.75 -14.18 -3.51
N ALA A 597 -16.81 -15.47 -3.18
CA ALA A 597 -15.65 -16.35 -3.25
C ALA A 597 -16.00 -17.81 -3.48
N VAL A 598 -15.02 -18.55 -3.98
CA VAL A 598 -15.00 -20.01 -4.02
C VAL A 598 -13.90 -20.49 -3.07
N THR A 599 -14.22 -21.38 -2.15
CA THR A 599 -13.27 -21.88 -1.16
C THR A 599 -13.17 -23.40 -1.25
N TRP A 600 -11.95 -23.90 -1.44
CA TRP A 600 -11.64 -25.33 -1.36
C TRP A 600 -11.10 -25.67 0.02
N SER A 601 -11.62 -26.72 0.65
CA SER A 601 -11.19 -27.17 1.98
C SER A 601 -11.05 -28.68 2.05
N ASP A 602 -9.96 -29.14 2.66
CA ASP A 602 -9.72 -30.54 3.05
C ASP A 602 -9.95 -30.76 4.56
N GLY A 603 -10.48 -29.76 5.27
CA GLY A 603 -10.66 -29.75 6.73
C GLY A 603 -9.47 -29.16 7.50
N VAL A 604 -8.30 -29.03 6.88
CA VAL A 604 -7.08 -28.45 7.49
C VAL A 604 -6.71 -27.13 6.80
N HIS A 605 -6.68 -27.16 5.48
CA HIS A 605 -6.41 -26.04 4.60
C HIS A 605 -7.72 -25.42 4.12
N SER A 606 -7.68 -24.12 3.87
CA SER A 606 -8.80 -23.36 3.29
C SER A 606 -8.23 -22.44 2.24
N VAL A 607 -8.56 -22.73 0.98
CA VAL A 607 -8.01 -22.09 -0.22
C VAL A 607 -9.10 -21.23 -0.83
N ARG A 608 -9.13 -19.95 -0.44
CA ARG A 608 -10.19 -18.99 -0.82
C ARG A 608 -9.79 -18.21 -2.06
N THR A 609 -10.64 -18.22 -3.09
CA THR A 609 -10.47 -17.46 -4.34
C THR A 609 -11.59 -16.43 -4.46
N PRO A 610 -11.32 -15.12 -4.30
CA PRO A 610 -12.34 -14.10 -4.45
C PRO A 610 -12.76 -13.95 -5.91
N PHE A 611 -14.01 -13.54 -6.13
CA PHE A 611 -14.50 -13.15 -7.45
C PHE A 611 -15.18 -11.78 -7.45
N ALA A 612 -15.08 -11.08 -8.57
CA ALA A 612 -15.82 -9.86 -8.90
C ALA A 612 -16.50 -10.03 -10.27
N VAL A 613 -17.80 -9.80 -10.34
CA VAL A 613 -18.61 -10.04 -11.54
C VAL A 613 -19.41 -8.78 -11.87
N ASN A 614 -19.13 -8.16 -13.00
CA ASN A 614 -19.83 -6.96 -13.45
C ASN A 614 -21.12 -7.33 -14.20
N VAL A 615 -22.27 -7.12 -13.57
CA VAL A 615 -23.59 -7.39 -14.14
C VAL A 615 -24.05 -6.17 -14.95
N VAL A 616 -24.44 -6.39 -16.22
CA VAL A 616 -24.78 -5.31 -17.17
C VAL A 616 -26.26 -5.23 -17.55
#